data_AF-A0A2T4S525-F1
#
_entry.id   AF-A0A2T4S525-F1
#
_cell.length_a   1.000
_cell.length_b   1.000
_cell.length_c   1.000
_cell.angle_alpha   90.00
_cell.angle_beta   90.00
_cell.angle_gamma   90.00
#
_symmetry.space_group_name_H-M   'P 1'
#
loop_
_entity.id
_entity.type
_entity.pdbx_description
1 polymer ?
#
loop_
_entity_poly.entity_id
_entity_poly.type
_entity_poly.pdbx_seq_one_letter_code
_entity_poly.pdbx_strand_id
1 'polypeptide(L)' 'IAAQHSVDEIKDMIGADSLTYLSVEGMHEVFKEFDSKGECDACFTGNYPIEIVDHQLPEVKELKRRGV' A
#
# COMPACT_ATOMS: atom_id res chain seq x y z
N ILE A 1 8.37 5.37 4.60
CA ILE A 1 9.05 6.12 3.52
C ILE A 1 8.00 6.91 2.70
N ALA A 2 7.25 6.28 1.79
CA ALA A 2 6.32 7.00 0.90
C ALA A 2 5.12 7.70 1.56
N ALA A 3 4.83 7.45 2.84
CA ALA A 3 3.79 8.17 3.58
C ALA A 3 4.14 9.64 3.87
N GLN A 4 5.42 10.01 3.83
CA GLN A 4 5.90 11.34 4.25
C GLN A 4 6.83 12.00 3.23
N HIS A 5 7.23 11.27 2.19
CA HIS A 5 8.25 11.70 1.24
C HIS A 5 7.73 11.57 -0.18
N SER A 6 8.03 12.56 -1.00
CA SER A 6 7.87 12.55 -2.45
C SER A 6 8.82 11.56 -3.11
N VAL A 7 8.56 11.20 -4.37
CA VAL A 7 9.40 10.26 -5.13
C VAL A 7 10.86 10.72 -5.22
N ASP A 8 11.10 12.02 -5.41
CA ASP A 8 12.45 12.58 -5.46
C ASP A 8 13.19 12.48 -4.12
N GLU A 9 12.52 12.76 -3.01
CA GLU A 9 13.11 12.59 -1.67
C GLU A 9 13.45 11.13 -1.41
N ILE A 10 12.60 10.19 -1.83
CA ILE A 10 12.86 8.75 -1.66
C ILE A 10 14.07 8.31 -2.47
N LYS A 11 14.18 8.77 -3.72
CA LYS A 11 15.33 8.50 -4.60
C LYS A 11 16.64 8.94 -3.94
N ASP A 12 16.66 10.15 -3.38
CA ASP A 12 17.83 10.69 -2.69
C ASP A 12 18.14 9.91 -1.41
N MET A 13 17.11 9.54 -0.62
CA MET A 13 17.27 8.74 0.61
C MET A 13 17.90 7.38 0.36
N ILE A 14 17.56 6.70 -0.74
CA ILE A 14 18.10 5.38 -1.08
C ILE A 14 19.41 5.46 -1.88
N GLY A 15 19.85 6.66 -2.26
CA GLY A 15 21.09 6.88 -3.02
C GLY A 15 21.04 6.37 -4.46
N ALA A 16 19.87 6.42 -5.10
CA ALA A 16 19.70 5.96 -6.48
C ALA A 16 19.89 7.13 -7.47
N ASP A 17 20.45 6.84 -8.66
CA ASP A 17 20.55 7.83 -9.75
C ASP A 17 19.16 8.20 -10.31
N SER A 18 18.21 7.27 -10.25
CA SER A 18 16.82 7.48 -10.67
C SER A 18 15.87 6.55 -9.92
N LEU A 19 14.61 6.96 -9.82
CA LEU A 19 13.54 6.16 -9.24
C LEU A 19 12.24 6.40 -10.02
N THR A 20 11.54 5.33 -10.33
CA THR A 20 10.18 5.36 -10.87
C THR A 20 9.38 4.22 -10.24
N TYR A 21 8.06 4.33 -10.26
CA TYR A 21 7.15 3.31 -9.76
C TYR A 21 6.28 2.78 -10.90
N LEU A 22 5.85 1.52 -10.77
CA LEU A 22 4.76 0.98 -11.58
C LEU A 22 3.48 1.75 -11.24
N SER A 23 2.69 2.12 -12.25
CA SER A 23 1.38 2.73 -12.01
C SER A 23 0.39 1.70 -11.47
N VAL A 24 -0.60 2.16 -10.71
CA VAL A 24 -1.67 1.30 -10.18
C VAL A 24 -2.44 0.64 -11.33
N GLU A 25 -2.70 1.39 -12.39
CA GLU A 25 -3.34 0.88 -13.60
C GLU A 25 -2.49 -0.20 -14.28
N GLY A 26 -1.18 0.04 -14.43
CA GLY A 26 -0.26 -0.92 -15.02
C GLY A 26 -0.16 -2.21 -14.21
N MET A 27 -0.21 -2.10 -12.87
CA MET A 27 -0.29 -3.25 -11.98
C MET A 27 -1.56 -4.08 -12.22
N HIS A 28 -2.73 -3.44 -12.32
CA HIS A 28 -3.99 -4.14 -12.59
C HIS A 28 -4.02 -4.80 -13.98
N GLU A 29 -3.43 -4.18 -15.01
CA GLU A 29 -3.33 -4.82 -16.34
C GLU A 29 -2.55 -6.14 -16.27
N VAL A 30 -1.46 -6.20 -15.51
CA VAL A 30 -0.71 -7.45 -15.30
C VAL A 30 -1.59 -8.52 -14.66
N PHE A 31 -2.37 -8.20 -13.62
CA PHE A 31 -3.23 -9.18 -12.96
C PHE A 31 -4.38 -9.68 -13.86
N LYS A 32 -4.92 -8.83 -14.73
CA LYS A 32 -5.95 -9.21 -15.69
C LYS A 32 -5.47 -10.30 -16.65
N GLU A 33 -4.19 -10.33 -17.02
CA GLU A 33 -3.62 -11.38 -17.87
C GLU A 33 -3.65 -12.78 -17.21
N PHE A 34 -3.83 -12.83 -15.89
CA PHE A 34 -3.92 -14.07 -15.11
C PHE A 34 -5.34 -14.34 -14.57
N ASP A 35 -6.36 -13.87 -15.29
CA ASP A 35 -7.79 -14.07 -14.97
C ASP A 35 -8.20 -13.57 -13.58
N SER A 36 -7.47 -12.59 -13.04
CA SER A 36 -7.83 -12.03 -11.75
C SER A 36 -9.13 -11.23 -11.82
N LYS A 37 -9.88 -11.24 -10.71
CA LYS A 37 -11.21 -10.62 -10.60
C LYS A 37 -11.21 -9.30 -9.81
N GLY A 38 -10.03 -8.79 -9.49
CA GLY A 38 -9.84 -7.57 -8.73
C GLY A 38 -8.95 -7.79 -7.51
N GLU A 39 -8.01 -6.87 -7.32
CA GLU A 39 -7.05 -6.87 -6.24
C GLU A 39 -7.29 -5.65 -5.36
N CYS A 40 -7.02 -5.77 -4.06
CA CYS A 40 -7.00 -4.62 -3.18
C CYS A 40 -5.77 -3.76 -3.51
N ASP A 41 -5.99 -2.48 -3.82
CA ASP A 41 -4.95 -1.48 -4.10
C ASP A 41 -4.86 -0.38 -3.02
N ALA A 42 -5.56 -0.57 -1.90
CA ALA A 42 -5.77 0.45 -0.88
C ALA A 42 -4.46 0.99 -0.25
N CYS A 43 -3.40 0.19 -0.21
CA CYS A 43 -2.09 0.64 0.26
C CYS A 43 -1.48 1.73 -0.64
N PHE A 44 -1.90 1.81 -1.90
CA PHE A 44 -1.44 2.79 -2.88
C PHE A 44 -2.43 3.94 -3.05
N THR A 45 -3.74 3.64 -3.03
CA THR A 45 -4.81 4.60 -3.35
C THR A 45 -5.52 5.18 -2.11
N GLY A 46 -5.44 4.50 -0.97
CA GLY A 46 -6.26 4.78 0.21
C GLY A 46 -7.71 4.30 0.11
N ASN A 47 -8.12 3.71 -1.02
CA ASN A 47 -9.50 3.27 -1.25
C ASN A 47 -9.68 1.83 -0.77
N TYR A 48 -10.05 1.65 0.49
CA TYR A 48 -10.29 0.31 1.05
C TYR A 48 -11.61 -0.28 0.51
N PRO A 49 -11.63 -1.56 0.08
CA PRO A 49 -12.84 -2.24 -0.39
C PRO A 49 -13.79 -2.63 0.75
N ILE A 50 -13.44 -2.28 1.98
CA ILE A 50 -14.20 -2.50 3.20
C ILE A 50 -14.27 -1.21 4.01
N GLU A 51 -15.26 -1.11 4.87
CA GLU A 51 -15.36 -0.01 5.83
C GLU A 51 -14.27 -0.11 6.90
N ILE A 52 -13.61 1.01 7.19
CA ILE A 52 -12.63 1.11 8.29
C ILE A 52 -13.38 1.57 9.54
N VAL A 53 -13.75 0.61 10.39
CA VAL A 53 -14.56 0.84 11.61
C VAL A 53 -13.74 1.41 12.77
N ASP A 54 -12.44 1.18 12.78
CA ASP A 54 -11.50 1.74 13.75
C ASP A 54 -10.11 1.84 13.10
N HIS A 55 -9.32 2.82 13.53
CA HIS A 55 -7.97 3.06 12.99
C HIS A 55 -6.86 2.33 13.78
N GLN A 56 -7.19 1.20 14.41
CA GLN A 56 -6.19 0.40 15.09
C GLN A 56 -5.60 -0.62 14.14
N LEU A 57 -4.27 -0.78 14.17
CA LEU A 57 -3.60 -1.82 13.42
C LEU A 57 -3.91 -3.20 14.00
N PRO A 58 -3.86 -4.28 13.18
CA PRO A 58 -4.18 -5.63 13.61
C PRO A 58 -3.40 -6.08 14.87
N GLU A 59 -2.14 -5.69 14.99
CA GLU A 59 -1.28 -6.05 16.11
C GLU A 59 -1.79 -5.45 17.43
N VAL A 60 -2.28 -4.20 17.38
CA VAL A 60 -2.86 -3.52 18.55
C VAL A 60 -4.18 -4.21 18.96
N LYS A 61 -4.98 -4.64 17.99
CA LYS A 61 -6.22 -5.39 18.24
C LYS A 61 -5.92 -6.74 18.88
N GLU A 62 -4.87 -7.41 18.42
CA GLU A 62 -4.46 -8.70 18.96
C GLU A 62 -3.98 -8.58 20.41
N LEU A 63 -3.16 -7.59 20.74
CA LEU A 63 -2.69 -7.33 22.10
C LEU A 63 -3.87 -7.10 23.06
N LYS A 64 -4.81 -6.22 22.69
CA LYS A 64 -6.04 -5.99 23.47
C LYS A 64 -6.86 -7.27 23.67
N ARG A 65 -7.00 -8.09 22.62
CA ARG A 65 -7.72 -9.37 22.71
C ARG A 65 -7.03 -10.35 23.66
N ARG A 66 -5.70 -10.30 23.76
CA ARG A 66 -4.88 -11.12 24.65
C ARG A 66 -4.79 -10.56 26.08
N GLY A 67 -5.43 -9.42 26.36
CA GLY A 67 -5.42 -8.78 27.68
C GLY A 67 -4.08 -8.15 28.06
N VAL A 68 -3.26 -7.81 27.05
CA VAL A 68 -1.96 -7.12 27.21
C VAL A 68 -2.09 -5.67 26.76
#